data_AF-A0A3E0WE90-F1
#
_entry.id   AF-A0A3E0WE90-F1
#
_cell.length_a   1.000
_cell.length_b   1.000
_cell.length_c   1.000
_cell.angle_alpha   90.00
_cell.angle_beta   90.00
_cell.angle_gamma   90.00
#
_symmetry.space_group_name_H-M   'P 1'
#
loop_
_entity.id
_entity.type
_entity.pdbx_description
1 polymer ?
#
loop_
_entity_poly.entity_id
_entity_poly.type
_entity_poly.pdbx_seq_one_letter_code
_entity_poly.pdbx_strand_id
1 'polypeptide(L)'
;MTDQLSAAPQAADIRISILSDHEWRICDRRIPESNAECVLGYIEKTGSFFEVMKLQAPRNLLYYTDLEHAVESFSSNAPVAAASRTI
;
A
#
# COMPACT_ATOMS: atom_id res chain seq x y z
N MET A 1 17.02 -19.28 11.80
CA MET A 1 15.56 -19.11 11.73
C MET A 1 15.34 -17.84 10.92
N THR A 2 14.89 -17.95 9.68
CA THR A 2 15.10 -16.97 8.61
C THR A 2 14.35 -15.66 8.83
N ASP A 3 15.07 -14.55 8.74
CA ASP A 3 14.66 -13.14 8.78
C ASP A 3 13.81 -12.74 7.55
N GLN A 4 12.64 -13.37 7.34
CA GLN A 4 11.81 -13.16 6.14
C GLN A 4 10.59 -12.24 6.35
N LEU A 5 10.43 -11.63 7.53
CA LEU A 5 9.29 -10.76 7.84
C LEU A 5 9.46 -9.28 7.39
N SER A 6 10.54 -8.92 6.67
CA SER A 6 10.89 -7.50 6.43
C SER A 6 10.79 -7.01 4.98
N ALA A 7 10.39 -7.84 4.02
CA ALA A 7 10.23 -7.40 2.63
C ALA A 7 8.86 -6.75 2.41
N ALA A 8 8.86 -5.51 1.90
CA ALA A 8 7.66 -4.80 1.46
C ALA A 8 6.86 -5.67 0.44
N PRO A 9 5.53 -5.62 0.46
CA PRO A 9 4.69 -6.51 -0.36
C PRO A 9 4.90 -6.25 -1.85
N GLN A 10 4.88 -7.30 -2.67
CA GLN A 10 4.86 -7.15 -4.12
C GLN A 10 3.42 -6.95 -4.62
N ALA A 11 3.23 -6.58 -5.88
CA ALA A 11 1.89 -6.43 -6.47
C ALA A 11 1.07 -7.72 -6.34
N ALA A 12 1.71 -8.88 -6.51
CA ALA A 12 1.09 -10.19 -6.31
C ALA A 12 0.70 -10.47 -4.86
N ASP A 13 1.18 -9.69 -3.89
CA ASP A 13 0.81 -9.80 -2.47
C ASP A 13 -0.32 -8.84 -2.08
N ILE A 14 -0.72 -7.92 -2.97
CA ILE A 14 -1.76 -6.95 -2.65
C ILE A 14 -3.15 -7.57 -2.84
N ARG A 15 -4.01 -7.40 -1.86
CA ARG A 15 -5.43 -7.77 -1.90
C ARG A 15 -6.27 -6.52 -1.68
N ILE A 16 -7.30 -6.36 -2.51
CA ILE A 16 -8.20 -5.21 -2.46
C ILE A 16 -9.53 -5.69 -1.88
N SER A 17 -9.96 -5.07 -0.79
CA SER A 17 -11.30 -5.25 -0.23
C SER A 17 -12.13 -4.02 -0.51
N ILE A 18 -13.21 -4.19 -1.28
CA ILE A 18 -14.15 -3.11 -1.62
C ILE A 18 -14.97 -2.80 -0.35
N LEU A 19 -14.94 -1.55 0.10
CA LEU A 19 -15.76 -1.07 1.22
C LEU A 19 -17.04 -0.40 0.73
N SER A 20 -16.93 0.38 -0.35
CA SER A 20 -18.03 1.06 -1.03
C SER A 20 -17.71 1.20 -2.54
N ASP A 21 -18.55 1.90 -3.29
CA ASP A 21 -18.28 2.23 -4.69
C ASP A 21 -17.13 3.23 -4.88
N HIS A 22 -16.71 3.90 -3.80
CA HIS A 22 -15.67 4.93 -3.80
C HIS A 22 -14.56 4.66 -2.78
N GLU A 23 -14.62 3.59 -1.98
CA GLU A 23 -13.61 3.29 -0.97
C GLU A 23 -13.12 1.86 -1.05
N TRP A 24 -11.80 1.70 -0.93
CA TRP A 24 -11.11 0.41 -0.95
C TRP A 24 -10.13 0.32 0.21
N ARG A 25 -10.12 -0.84 0.87
CA ARG A 25 -9.09 -1.22 1.83
C ARG A 25 -8.05 -2.06 1.12
N ILE A 26 -6.78 -1.68 1.28
CA ILE A 26 -5.65 -2.38 0.69
C ILE A 26 -4.97 -3.22 1.77
N CYS A 27 -4.85 -4.51 1.50
CA CYS A 27 -4.28 -5.47 2.44
C CYS A 27 -3.11 -6.26 1.85
N ASP A 28 -2.18 -6.67 2.70
CA ASP A 28 -1.16 -7.68 2.44
C ASP A 28 -1.78 -9.07 2.59
N ARG A 29 -1.81 -9.84 1.49
CA ARG A 29 -2.38 -11.20 1.47
C ARG A 29 -1.51 -12.23 2.17
N ARG A 30 -0.24 -11.91 2.47
CA ARG A 30 0.67 -12.80 3.21
C ARG A 30 0.27 -12.89 4.68
N ILE A 31 -0.51 -11.92 5.16
CA ILE A 31 -1.02 -11.84 6.52
C ILE A 31 -2.50 -12.27 6.53
N PRO A 32 -2.92 -13.15 7.46
CA PRO A 32 -4.32 -13.57 7.57
C PRO A 32 -5.28 -12.39 7.73
N GLU A 33 -6.46 -12.47 7.11
CA GLU A 33 -7.43 -11.36 7.14
C GLU A 33 -7.96 -11.02 8.53
N SER A 34 -7.94 -12.00 9.44
CA SER A 34 -8.32 -11.83 10.84
C SER A 34 -7.31 -10.99 11.62
N ASN A 35 -6.10 -10.78 11.09
CA ASN A 35 -5.08 -9.92 11.68
C ASN A 35 -5.18 -8.51 11.07
N ALA A 36 -5.37 -7.50 11.93
CA ALA A 36 -5.43 -6.10 11.54
C ALA A 36 -4.14 -5.59 10.87
N GLU A 37 -2.99 -6.21 11.16
CA GLU A 37 -1.71 -5.88 10.52
C GLU A 37 -1.70 -6.18 9.02
N CYS A 38 -2.69 -6.94 8.49
CA CYS A 38 -2.81 -7.10 7.05
C CYS A 38 -3.14 -5.79 6.33
N VAL A 39 -3.70 -4.78 7.01
CA VAL A 39 -4.10 -3.54 6.36
C VAL A 39 -2.88 -2.66 6.09
N LEU A 40 -2.67 -2.30 4.83
CA LEU A 40 -1.59 -1.41 4.38
C LEU A 40 -2.06 0.05 4.28
N GLY A 41 -3.34 0.24 3.98
CA GLY A 41 -3.95 1.55 3.86
C GLY A 41 -5.28 1.53 3.13
N TYR A 42 -5.68 2.72 2.69
CA TYR A 42 -6.99 2.96 2.09
C TYR A 42 -6.83 3.77 0.81
N ILE A 43 -7.77 3.56 -0.10
CA ILE A 43 -7.97 4.36 -1.29
C ILE A 43 -9.39 4.90 -1.23
N GLU A 44 -9.55 6.20 -1.43
CA GLU A 44 -10.84 6.85 -1.57
C GLU A 44 -10.90 7.58 -2.92
N LYS A 45 -12.01 7.46 -3.65
CA LYS A 45 -12.27 8.22 -4.86
C LYS A 45 -12.87 9.57 -4.49
N THR A 46 -12.08 10.63 -4.62
CA THR A 46 -12.49 12.01 -4.35
C THR A 46 -12.61 12.79 -5.66
N GLY A 47 -13.84 12.91 -6.17
CA GLY A 47 -14.12 13.56 -7.44
C GLY A 47 -13.50 12.82 -8.63
N SER A 48 -12.45 13.40 -9.22
CA SER A 48 -11.75 12.83 -10.39
C SER A 48 -10.45 12.11 -10.03
N PHE A 49 -10.09 12.04 -8.75
CA PHE A 49 -8.84 11.44 -8.27
C PHE A 49 -9.10 10.29 -7.30
N PHE A 50 -8.09 9.46 -7.14
CA PHE A 50 -7.98 8.44 -6.11
C PHE A 50 -6.96 8.93 -5.08
N GLU A 51 -7.44 9.25 -3.89
CA GLU A 51 -6.63 9.59 -2.74
C GLU A 51 -6.15 8.30 -2.07
N VAL A 52 -4.85 8.21 -1.81
CA VAL A 52 -4.20 7.07 -1.18
C VAL A 52 -3.65 7.51 0.18
N MET A 53 -4.12 6.82 1.23
CA MET A 53 -3.60 6.96 2.58
C MET A 53 -2.90 5.66 3.01
N LYS A 54 -1.57 5.70 3.15
CA LYS A 54 -0.78 4.58 3.68
C LYS A 54 -0.70 4.64 5.20
N LEU A 55 -0.96 3.54 5.90
CA LEU A 55 -0.96 3.52 7.37
C LEU A 55 0.41 3.81 8.00
N GLN A 56 1.50 3.50 7.29
CA GLN A 56 2.87 3.85 7.72
C GLN A 56 3.16 5.36 7.68
N ALA A 57 2.39 6.14 6.90
CA ALA A 57 2.58 7.57 6.71
C ALA A 57 1.22 8.27 6.45
N PRO A 58 0.29 8.27 7.42
CA PRO A 58 -1.11 8.65 7.19
C PRO A 58 -1.29 10.14 6.84
N ARG A 59 -0.29 10.98 7.10
CA ARG A 59 -0.30 12.42 6.76
C ARG A 59 0.25 12.71 5.36
N ASN A 60 0.80 11.71 4.68
CA ASN A 60 1.36 11.84 3.33
C ASN A 60 0.40 11.22 2.31
N LEU A 61 -0.65 11.98 1.99
CA LEU A 61 -1.65 11.57 1.02
C LEU A 61 -1.06 11.66 -0.40
N LEU A 62 -1.29 10.61 -1.19
CA LEU A 62 -0.90 10.56 -2.60
C LEU A 62 -2.16 10.58 -3.45
N TYR A 63 -2.11 11.22 -4.61
CA TYR A 63 -3.26 11.36 -5.51
C TYR A 63 -2.92 10.78 -6.88
N TYR A 64 -3.82 9.96 -7.40
CA TYR A 64 -3.69 9.33 -8.71
C TYR A 64 -4.96 9.57 -9.53
N THR A 65 -4.86 9.54 -10.85
CA THR A 65 -6.01 9.69 -11.76
C THR A 65 -6.71 8.37 -12.07
N ASP A 66 -6.12 7.25 -11.66
CA ASP A 66 -6.59 5.91 -11.92
C ASP A 66 -6.35 5.00 -10.72
N LEU A 67 -7.23 4.02 -10.57
CA LEU A 67 -7.22 3.10 -9.43
C LEU A 67 -6.03 2.13 -9.49
N GLU A 68 -5.58 1.78 -10.70
CA GLU A 68 -4.51 0.81 -10.90
C GLU A 68 -3.18 1.33 -10.33
N HIS A 69 -2.73 2.53 -10.71
CA HIS A 69 -1.54 3.15 -10.15
C HIS A 69 -1.68 3.45 -8.65
N ALA A 70 -2.90 3.80 -8.20
CA ALA A 70 -3.17 4.00 -6.77
C ALA A 70 -2.90 2.71 -5.97
N VAL A 71 -3.37 1.56 -6.47
CA VAL A 71 -3.11 0.23 -5.89
C VAL A 71 -1.63 -0.16 -6.02
N GLU A 72 -1.02 0.03 -7.19
CA GLU A 72 0.40 -0.29 -7.41
C GLU A 72 1.32 0.45 -6.44
N SER A 73 0.93 1.66 -6.01
CA SER A 73 1.70 2.42 -5.02
C SER A 73 1.90 1.69 -3.69
N PHE A 74 1.06 0.70 -3.35
CA PHE A 74 1.22 -0.14 -2.16
C PHE A 74 2.23 -1.26 -2.33
N SER A 75 2.63 -1.56 -3.57
CA SER A 75 3.66 -2.54 -3.86
C SER A 75 5.06 -1.94 -3.78
N SER A 76 6.03 -2.77 -3.40
CA SER A 76 7.44 -2.43 -3.49
C SER A 76 7.88 -2.51 -4.95
N ASN A 77 7.82 -1.38 -5.66
CA ASN A 77 8.56 -1.22 -6.90
C ASN A 77 9.33 0.10 -6.96
N ALA A 78 10.06 0.38 -5.88
CA ALA A 78 11.17 1.31 -5.92
C ALA A 78 12.40 0.62 -5.29
N PRO A 79 13.56 0.61 -5.95
CA PRO A 79 14.78 0.23 -5.27
C PRO A 79 14.95 1.20 -4.11
N VAL A 80 15.08 0.66 -2.90
CA VAL A 80 15.62 1.40 -1.76
C VAL A 80 17.09 1.71 -2.06
N ALA A 81 17.33 2.63 -3.00
CA ALA A 81 18.58 3.35 -3.08
C ALA A 81 18.62 4.27 -1.86
N ALA A 82 18.91 3.68 -0.70
CA ALA A 82 19.56 4.38 0.38
C ALA A 82 20.94 4.78 -0.15
N ALA A 83 20.97 5.90 -0.88
CA ALA A 83 22.20 6.51 -1.32
C ALA A 83 22.92 7.05 -0.09
N SER A 84 23.85 6.22 0.36
CA SER A 84 25.17 6.59 0.86
C SER A 84 25.23 7.28 2.23
N ARG A 85 25.58 6.46 3.23
CA ARG A 85 26.63 6.83 4.19
C ARG A 85 27.79 7.45 3.41
N THR A 86 28.15 8.69 3.74
CA THR A 86 29.49 9.24 3.49
C THR A 86 29.92 10.09 4.66
N ILE A 87 30.91 9.53 5.37
CA ILE A 87 31.93 10.02 6.32
C ILE A 87 31.55 11.02 7.42
#